data_AF-A0A3Q9FWL2-F1
#
_entry.id   AF-A0A3Q9FWL2-F1
#
_cell.length_a   1.000
_cell.length_b   1.000
_cell.length_c   1.000
_cell.angle_alpha   90.00
_cell.angle_beta   90.00
_cell.angle_gamma   90.00
#
_symmetry.space_group_name_H-M   'P 1'
#
loop_
_entity.id
_entity.type
_entity.pdbx_description
1 polymer ?
#
loop_
_entity_poly.entity_id
_entity_poly.type
_entity_poly.pdbx_seq_one_letter_code
_entity_poly.pdbx_strand_id
1 'polypeptide(L)' 'MPRASSARSDRGGGFAEAARERVSRAQAALDAALEAGDAYGMSVAADELEDALRIAREHGLGMENGQ' A
#
# COMPACT_ATOMS: atom_id res chain seq x y z
N MET A 1 -22.57 36.31 12.37
CA MET A 1 -22.31 34.91 12.78
C MET A 1 -22.10 34.05 11.53
N PRO A 2 -20.88 33.84 11.02
CA PRO A 2 -20.66 32.85 9.99
C PRO A 2 -20.48 31.47 10.67
N ARG A 3 -21.28 30.49 10.24
CA ARG A 3 -21.11 29.09 10.65
C ARG A 3 -19.84 28.55 9.99
N ALA A 4 -18.87 28.12 10.78
CA ALA A 4 -17.69 27.42 10.28
C ALA A 4 -18.13 26.07 9.71
N SER A 5 -18.05 25.98 8.38
CA SER A 5 -18.21 24.76 7.61
C SER A 5 -16.94 23.92 7.73
N SER A 6 -17.12 22.64 8.04
CA SER A 6 -16.29 21.49 7.66
C SER A 6 -14.77 21.58 7.81
N ALA A 7 -14.26 21.29 9.01
CA ALA A 7 -12.94 20.67 9.18
C ALA A 7 -13.10 19.15 9.28
N ARG A 8 -13.40 18.52 8.15
CA ARG A 8 -13.31 17.07 8.00
C ARG A 8 -12.63 16.81 6.66
N SER A 9 -11.30 16.58 6.69
CA SER A 9 -10.54 15.73 5.76
C SER A 9 -9.02 15.97 5.88
N ASP A 10 -8.40 15.45 6.94
CA ASP A 10 -6.93 15.26 7.00
C ASP A 10 -6.53 13.83 7.38
N ARG A 11 -7.50 12.97 7.73
CA ARG A 11 -7.22 11.58 8.12
C ARG A 11 -7.10 10.60 6.94
N GLY A 12 -7.44 11.03 5.72
CA GLY A 12 -7.37 10.19 4.52
C GLY A 12 -6.04 10.27 3.78
N GLY A 13 -5.36 11.43 3.82
CA GLY A 13 -4.10 11.65 3.09
C GLY A 13 -2.95 10.80 3.62
N GLY A 14 -2.70 10.85 4.94
CA GLY A 14 -1.58 10.11 5.55
C GLY A 14 -1.75 8.59 5.51
N PHE A 15 -2.97 8.07 5.70
CA PHE A 15 -3.22 6.64 5.57
C PHE A 15 -3.05 6.17 4.12
N ALA A 16 -3.59 6.92 3.15
CA ALA A 16 -3.46 6.57 1.73
C ALA A 16 -2.00 6.59 1.27
N GLU A 17 -1.23 7.58 1.72
CA GLU A 17 0.20 7.67 1.44
C GLU A 17 0.98 6.51 2.08
N ALA A 18 0.73 6.21 3.36
CA ALA A 18 1.35 5.08 4.04
C ALA A 18 1.00 3.72 3.39
N ALA A 19 -0.24 3.54 2.93
CA ALA A 19 -0.66 2.35 2.22
C ALA A 19 0.05 2.20 0.87
N ARG A 20 0.19 3.29 0.10
CA ARG A 20 0.95 3.30 -1.16
C ARG A 20 2.42 3.01 -0.93
N GLU A 21 3.02 3.61 0.09
CA GLU A 21 4.41 3.36 0.44
C GLU A 21 4.61 1.87 0.81
N ARG A 22 3.69 1.28 1.57
CA ARG A 22 3.77 -0.14 1.92
C ARG A 22 3.72 -1.05 0.69
N VAL A 23 2.79 -0.79 -0.24
CA VAL A 23 2.71 -1.55 -1.50
C VAL A 23 4.01 -1.39 -2.31
N SER A 24 4.52 -0.17 -2.44
CA SER A 24 5.77 0.09 -3.17
C SER A 24 6.96 -0.64 -2.54
N ARG A 25 7.07 -0.67 -1.21
CA ARG A 25 8.15 -1.38 -0.50
C ARG A 25 8.04 -2.89 -0.66
N ALA A 26 6.82 -3.46 -0.57
CA ALA A 26 6.60 -4.89 -0.74
C ALA A 26 6.94 -5.34 -2.18
N GLN A 27 6.57 -4.54 -3.19
CA GLN A 27 6.96 -4.80 -4.57
C GLN A 27 8.47 -4.80 -4.76
N ALA A 28 9.17 -3.76 -4.25
CA ALA A 28 10.63 -3.69 -4.34
C ALA A 28 11.33 -4.85 -3.61
N ALA A 29 10.77 -5.32 -2.50
CA ALA A 29 11.29 -6.49 -1.78
C ALA A 29 11.10 -7.79 -2.58
N LEU A 30 9.96 -7.94 -3.26
CA LEU A 30 9.71 -9.09 -4.13
C LEU A 30 10.67 -9.11 -5.33
N ASP A 31 10.88 -7.95 -5.96
CA ASP A 31 11.82 -7.81 -7.09
C ASP A 31 13.25 -8.14 -6.63
N ALA A 32 13.68 -7.65 -5.46
CA ALA A 32 14.99 -7.97 -4.90
C ALA A 32 15.16 -9.46 -4.56
N ALA A 33 14.10 -10.11 -4.03
CA ALA A 33 14.13 -11.54 -3.74
C ALA A 33 14.17 -12.40 -5.03
N LEU A 34 13.50 -11.95 -6.09
CA LEU A 34 13.56 -12.55 -7.42
C LEU A 34 14.98 -12.46 -8.00
N GLU A 35 15.61 -11.29 -7.94
CA GLU A 35 16.98 -11.08 -8.41
C GLU A 35 18.00 -11.92 -7.62
N ALA A 36 17.79 -12.08 -6.31
CA ALA A 36 18.65 -12.88 -5.45
C ALA A 36 18.41 -14.40 -5.57
N GLY A 37 17.33 -14.84 -6.22
CA GLY A 37 16.91 -16.25 -6.23
C GLY A 37 16.51 -16.77 -4.85
N ASP A 38 16.09 -15.89 -3.94
CA ASP A 38 15.70 -16.24 -2.58
C ASP A 38 14.23 -16.70 -2.55
N ALA A 39 14.01 -18.01 -2.67
CA ALA A 39 12.66 -18.59 -2.67
C ALA A 39 11.86 -18.28 -1.41
N TYR A 40 12.51 -18.21 -0.24
CA TYR A 40 11.83 -17.86 0.99
C TYR A 40 11.50 -16.36 1.01
N GLY A 41 12.46 -15.51 0.66
CA GLY A 41 12.26 -14.07 0.52
C GLY A 41 11.13 -13.72 -0.46
N MET A 42 11.04 -14.45 -1.58
CA MET A 42 9.95 -14.31 -2.54
C MET A 42 8.59 -14.62 -1.91
N SER A 43 8.46 -15.72 -1.18
CA SER A 43 7.19 -16.06 -0.51
C SER A 43 6.78 -15.00 0.52
N VAL A 44 7.73 -14.54 1.34
CA VAL A 44 7.46 -13.52 2.37
C VAL A 44 7.06 -12.19 1.74
N ALA A 45 7.78 -11.74 0.71
CA ALA A 45 7.49 -10.47 0.05
C ALA A 45 6.17 -10.51 -0.73
N ALA A 46 5.82 -11.65 -1.33
CA ALA A 46 4.54 -11.85 -2.00
C ALA A 46 3.36 -11.78 -1.03
N ASP A 47 3.45 -12.45 0.12
CA ASP A 47 2.41 -12.41 1.17
C ASP A 47 2.22 -10.97 1.70
N GLU A 48 3.30 -10.23 1.93
CA GLU A 48 3.25 -8.83 2.36
C GLU A 48 2.66 -7.89 1.30
N LEU A 49 2.95 -8.13 0.02
CA LEU A 49 2.37 -7.37 -1.09
C LEU A 49 0.86 -7.64 -1.19
N GLU A 50 0.44 -8.90 -1.07
CA GLU A 50 -0.98 -9.25 -1.06
C GLU A 50 -1.72 -8.56 0.10
N ASP A 51 -1.15 -8.61 1.31
CA ASP A 51 -1.75 -7.97 2.49
C ASP A 51 -1.86 -6.45 2.32
N ALA A 52 -0.81 -5.80 1.82
CA ALA A 52 -0.81 -4.37 1.55
C ALA A 52 -1.87 -3.99 0.50
N LEU A 53 -2.01 -4.78 -0.57
CA LEU A 53 -3.03 -4.58 -1.60
C LEU A 53 -4.44 -4.87 -1.09
N ARG A 54 -4.62 -5.84 -0.20
CA ARG A 54 -5.90 -6.14 0.46
C ARG A 54 -6.35 -4.96 1.30
N ILE A 55 -5.47 -4.45 2.16
CA ILE A 55 -5.74 -3.26 2.99
C ILE A 55 -6.06 -2.06 2.11
N ALA A 56 -5.27 -1.81 1.07
CA ALA A 56 -5.54 -0.69 0.16
C ALA A 56 -6.94 -0.78 -0.48
N ARG A 57 -7.33 -1.98 -0.94
CA ARG A 57 -8.66 -2.25 -1.52
C ARG A 57 -9.79 -2.07 -0.51
N GLU A 58 -9.64 -2.58 0.71
CA GLU A 58 -10.64 -2.42 1.79
C GLU A 58 -10.92 -0.95 2.12
N HIS A 59 -9.93 -0.09 1.93
CA HIS A 59 -10.03 1.35 2.15
C HIS A 59 -10.36 2.16 0.89
N GLY A 60 -10.68 1.50 -0.23
CA GLY A 60 -11.04 2.17 -1.49
C GLY A 60 -9.87 2.89 -2.17
N LEU A 61 -8.63 2.55 -1.81
CA LEU A 61 -7.44 3.04 -2.48
C LEU A 61 -7.26 2.17 -3.73
N GLY A 62 -7.64 2.71 -4.89
CA GLY A 62 -7.40 2.09 -6.18
C GLY A 62 -5.89 1.97 -6.42
N MET A 63 -5.32 0.84 -6.04
CA MET A 63 -3.96 0.46 -6.40
C MET A 63 -4.09 -0.25 -7.74
N GLU A 64 -3.72 0.44 -8.81
CA GLU A 64 -3.64 -0.15 -10.14
C GLU A 64 -2.52 -1.18 -10.09
N ASN A 65 -2.87 -2.46 -10.00
CA ASN A 65 -1.92 -3.53 -10.20
C ASN A 65 -1.55 -3.48 -11.68
N GLY A 66 -0.44 -2.83 -12.04
CA GLY A 66 0.07 -2.82 -13.40
C GLY A 66 0.19 -4.26 -13.89
N GLN A 67 -0.72 -4.65 -14.79
CA GLN A 67 -0.63 -5.85 -15.61
C GLN A 67 0.22 -5.57 -16.84
#